data_AF-A0A0A0JYX1-F1
#
_entry.id   AF-A0A0A0JYX1-F1
#
_cell.length_a   1.000
_cell.length_b   1.000
_cell.length_c   1.000
_cell.angle_alpha   90.00
_cell.angle_beta   90.00
_cell.angle_gamma   90.00
#
_symmetry.space_group_name_H-M   'P 1'
#
loop_
_entity.id
_entity.type
_entity.pdbx_description
1 polymer ?
#
loop_
_entity_poly.entity_id
_entity_poly.type
_entity_poly.pdbx_seq_one_letter_code
_entity_poly.pdbx_strand_id
1 'polypeptide(L)'
;MVRLPRLTIAAGGLGLAAWVVRAGRPVPDAIGGRATGARAARMQASPEWSDGRFHNQQLRFEPSSRTLSGSVKELIAGRQERHPVGDVPLVRGPLAVQDAGTHVTWLGHSTVLVQVDGSVLLLDPVWSDRCSPSQHVGPRRLHPVPVALGDLPPVDVVVISHDHYDHLDMDSVRELASIRRETRFVVPLGVGAHLEKWGVAADRIDELDWHEETSVVGVRLVATPAQHFSGRGLSRDGTLWSSWVIEGESGRVFYSGDTGYFVGFAEIGERYGPFDVSLVQVGAYDDGWPTIHMTPEHGVEAHLDVRAGVMVPVHWGTFNLAFHAWSEPVERVIVEAERRGATVVVPRPGERVDVAALPEGHTYWWRSVT
;
A
#
# COMPACT_ATOMS: atom_id res chain seq x y z
N MET A 1 40.18 -30.29 -48.10
CA MET A 1 38.79 -30.61 -48.46
C MET A 1 38.45 -31.98 -47.87
N VAL A 2 37.85 -32.02 -46.68
CA VAL A 2 37.46 -33.26 -46.00
C VAL A 2 35.94 -33.24 -45.87
N ARG A 3 35.28 -34.24 -46.45
CA ARG A 3 33.83 -34.44 -46.44
C ARG A 3 33.40 -35.00 -45.09
N LEU A 4 32.39 -34.38 -44.45
CA LEU A 4 31.68 -34.96 -43.31
C LEU A 4 30.74 -36.09 -43.77
N PRO A 5 30.61 -37.20 -43.01
CA PRO A 5 29.47 -38.09 -43.11
C PRO A 5 28.33 -37.62 -42.18
N ARG A 6 27.11 -37.77 -42.69
CA ARG A 6 25.83 -37.59 -41.96
C ARG A 6 25.69 -38.68 -40.89
N LEU A 7 25.32 -38.30 -39.67
CA LEU A 7 24.75 -39.22 -38.69
C LEU A 7 23.28 -38.86 -38.45
N THR A 8 22.44 -39.80 -38.84
CA THR A 8 21.01 -39.91 -38.53
C THR A 8 20.85 -40.20 -37.04
N ILE A 9 20.04 -39.42 -36.31
CA ILE A 9 19.56 -39.83 -34.98
C ILE A 9 18.04 -39.99 -35.07
N ALA A 10 17.63 -41.21 -34.76
CA ALA A 10 16.28 -41.72 -34.78
C ALA A 10 15.42 -41.12 -33.67
N ALA A 11 14.12 -41.06 -33.95
CA ALA A 11 13.06 -40.87 -32.99
C ALA A 11 13.02 -42.03 -31.97
N GLY A 12 12.80 -41.70 -30.70
CA GLY A 12 12.46 -42.68 -29.67
C GLY A 12 12.45 -42.04 -28.29
N GLY A 13 11.28 -42.02 -27.64
CA GLY A 13 11.18 -41.77 -26.20
C GLY A 13 10.10 -40.79 -25.73
N LEU A 14 8.85 -40.98 -26.16
CA LEU A 14 7.70 -40.65 -25.31
C LEU A 14 7.82 -41.51 -24.03
N GLY A 15 8.08 -40.89 -22.88
CA GLY A 15 8.06 -41.64 -21.62
C GLY A 15 8.86 -41.04 -20.45
N LEU A 16 8.57 -39.81 -20.05
CA LEU A 16 8.63 -39.44 -18.63
C LEU A 16 7.51 -38.44 -18.35
N ALA A 17 6.31 -39.01 -18.22
CA ALA A 17 5.19 -38.37 -17.57
C ALA A 17 5.46 -38.25 -16.06
N ALA A 18 4.91 -37.16 -15.51
CA ALA A 18 4.62 -36.92 -14.09
C ALA A 18 5.81 -36.47 -13.20
N TRP A 19 5.55 -35.36 -12.47
CA TRP A 19 6.42 -34.56 -11.58
C TRP A 19 7.21 -33.47 -12.32
N VAL A 20 6.73 -32.22 -12.44
CA VAL A 20 6.45 -31.27 -11.35
C VAL A 20 5.30 -30.33 -11.75
N VAL A 21 4.20 -30.35 -11.01
CA VAL A 21 3.32 -29.18 -10.86
C VAL A 21 3.67 -28.55 -9.52
N ARG A 22 4.41 -27.44 -9.51
CA ARG A 22 4.43 -26.53 -8.35
C ARG A 22 4.96 -25.12 -8.68
N ALA A 23 4.07 -24.14 -8.46
CA ALA A 23 4.34 -22.82 -7.90
C ALA A 23 5.04 -21.72 -8.75
N GLY A 24 4.56 -21.47 -9.97
CA GLY A 24 4.73 -20.16 -10.63
C GLY A 24 3.36 -19.50 -10.86
N ARG A 25 3.18 -18.22 -10.49
CA ARG A 25 1.95 -17.47 -10.83
C ARG A 25 1.85 -17.36 -12.36
N PRO A 26 0.68 -17.58 -12.98
CA PRO A 26 0.46 -17.07 -14.32
C PRO A 26 0.43 -15.54 -14.23
N VAL A 27 1.51 -14.88 -14.68
CA VAL A 27 1.61 -13.42 -14.79
C VAL A 27 0.32 -12.75 -15.32
N PRO A 28 -0.42 -13.33 -16.29
CA PRO A 28 -1.70 -12.76 -16.75
C PRO A 28 -2.80 -12.57 -15.68
N ASP A 29 -2.78 -13.34 -14.60
CA ASP A 29 -3.77 -13.21 -13.51
C ASP A 29 -3.45 -12.00 -12.63
N ALA A 30 -2.17 -11.81 -12.29
CA ALA A 30 -1.73 -10.76 -11.37
C ALA A 30 -1.92 -9.35 -11.92
N ILE A 31 -2.00 -9.19 -13.25
CA ILE A 31 -2.37 -7.94 -13.92
C ILE A 31 -3.78 -7.47 -13.52
N GLY A 32 -4.68 -8.39 -13.14
CA GLY A 32 -6.06 -8.06 -12.79
C GLY A 32 -7.01 -7.94 -13.99
N GLY A 33 -8.24 -7.53 -13.72
CA GLY A 33 -9.32 -7.37 -14.71
C GLY A 33 -9.39 -5.97 -15.34
N ARG A 34 -10.35 -5.77 -16.24
CA ARG A 34 -10.66 -4.48 -16.87
C ARG A 34 -12.09 -4.09 -16.57
N ALA A 35 -12.33 -2.82 -16.27
CA ALA A 35 -13.67 -2.30 -16.09
C ALA A 35 -14.49 -2.40 -17.38
N THR A 36 -15.74 -2.85 -17.25
CA THR A 36 -16.72 -2.94 -18.34
C THR A 36 -18.12 -2.61 -17.80
N GLY A 37 -19.11 -2.46 -18.67
CA GLY A 37 -20.50 -2.27 -18.28
C GLY A 37 -20.72 -1.07 -17.35
N ALA A 38 -21.50 -1.27 -16.28
CA ALA A 38 -21.87 -0.22 -15.34
C ALA A 38 -20.66 0.43 -14.65
N ARG A 39 -19.61 -0.35 -14.32
CA ARG A 39 -18.36 0.16 -13.74
C ARG A 39 -17.66 1.13 -14.68
N ALA A 40 -17.49 0.76 -15.95
CA ALA A 40 -16.89 1.63 -16.95
C ALA A 40 -17.71 2.91 -17.18
N ALA A 41 -19.04 2.81 -17.14
CA ALA A 41 -19.91 3.98 -17.22
C ALA A 41 -19.75 4.93 -16.01
N ARG A 42 -19.64 4.39 -14.79
CA ARG A 42 -19.34 5.20 -13.59
C ARG A 42 -17.98 5.89 -13.69
N MET A 43 -16.94 5.17 -14.11
CA MET A 43 -15.62 5.77 -14.34
C MET A 43 -15.69 6.91 -15.34
N GLN A 44 -16.38 6.72 -16.48
CA GLN A 44 -16.54 7.78 -17.49
C GLN A 44 -17.34 9.00 -17.03
N ALA A 45 -18.17 8.85 -15.99
CA ALA A 45 -18.94 9.92 -15.41
C ALA A 45 -18.18 10.68 -14.29
N SER A 46 -17.03 10.15 -13.85
CA SER A 46 -16.19 10.80 -12.85
C SER A 46 -15.67 12.16 -13.36
N PRO A 47 -15.64 13.20 -12.53
CA PRO A 47 -15.01 14.48 -12.88
C PRO A 47 -13.52 14.33 -13.24
N GLU A 48 -12.85 13.33 -12.65
CA GLU A 48 -11.41 13.09 -12.84
C GLU A 48 -11.11 12.21 -14.04
N TRP A 49 -12.13 11.74 -14.76
CA TRP A 49 -11.96 10.92 -15.94
C TRP A 49 -12.00 11.74 -17.22
N SER A 50 -10.91 11.72 -17.97
CA SER A 50 -10.85 12.28 -19.32
C SER A 50 -9.80 11.56 -20.18
N ASP A 51 -9.96 11.58 -21.51
CA ASP A 51 -9.06 10.93 -22.46
C ASP A 51 -8.79 9.44 -22.17
N GLY A 52 -9.78 8.75 -21.61
CA GLY A 52 -9.72 7.31 -21.34
C GLY A 52 -8.92 6.92 -20.09
N ARG A 53 -8.67 7.87 -19.17
CA ARG A 53 -7.94 7.65 -17.92
C ARG A 53 -8.33 8.65 -16.82
N PHE A 54 -7.91 8.37 -15.59
CA PHE A 54 -8.01 9.30 -14.46
C PHE A 54 -6.86 10.32 -14.44
N HIS A 55 -7.11 11.49 -13.83
CA HIS A 55 -6.13 12.59 -13.69
C HIS A 55 -6.12 13.14 -12.26
N ASN A 56 -5.06 13.86 -11.91
CA ASN A 56 -4.95 14.57 -10.63
C ASN A 56 -5.59 15.98 -10.72
N GLN A 57 -6.26 16.42 -9.65
CA GLN A 57 -7.02 17.69 -9.64
C GLN A 57 -6.15 18.95 -9.71
N GLN A 58 -5.02 19.03 -8.99
CA GLN A 58 -4.10 20.18 -9.03
C GLN A 58 -2.68 19.79 -8.61
N LEU A 59 -1.73 19.78 -9.54
CA LEU A 59 -0.33 19.50 -9.23
C LEU A 59 0.33 20.74 -8.62
N ARG A 60 0.88 20.62 -7.40
CA ARG A 60 2.08 21.42 -7.08
C ARG A 60 3.18 20.95 -8.03
N PHE A 61 3.53 21.78 -9.00
CA PHE A 61 4.58 21.44 -9.95
C PHE A 61 5.94 21.53 -9.25
N GLU A 62 6.49 20.39 -8.88
CA GLU A 62 7.91 20.28 -8.54
C GLU A 62 8.66 19.69 -9.74
N PRO A 63 9.63 20.41 -10.33
CA PRO A 63 10.38 19.90 -11.45
C PRO A 63 11.22 18.70 -11.00
N SER A 64 11.10 17.59 -11.73
CA SER A 64 12.02 16.47 -11.60
C SER A 64 13.44 16.95 -11.85
N SER A 65 14.34 16.74 -10.89
CA SER A 65 15.75 17.14 -11.02
C SER A 65 16.66 15.98 -11.41
N ARG A 66 16.13 14.74 -11.44
CA ARG A 66 16.88 13.52 -11.76
C ARG A 66 16.60 13.02 -13.17
N THR A 67 17.67 12.80 -13.93
CA THR A 67 17.60 12.21 -15.28
C THR A 67 17.58 10.68 -15.22
N LEU A 68 17.09 10.03 -16.28
CA LEU A 68 17.10 8.56 -16.42
C LEU A 68 18.51 7.96 -16.24
N SER A 69 19.54 8.63 -16.75
CA SER A 69 20.94 8.22 -16.56
C SER A 69 21.41 8.38 -15.11
N GLY A 70 20.92 9.40 -14.40
CA GLY A 70 21.11 9.59 -12.97
C GLY A 70 20.54 8.43 -12.16
N SER A 71 19.32 7.99 -12.45
CA SER A 71 18.68 6.84 -11.78
C SER A 71 19.45 5.53 -11.99
N VAL A 72 19.96 5.28 -13.21
CA VAL A 72 20.79 4.10 -13.50
C VAL A 72 22.13 4.16 -12.76
N LYS A 73 22.76 5.34 -12.70
CA LYS A 73 24.01 5.53 -11.95
C LYS A 73 23.82 5.26 -10.47
N GLU A 74 22.73 5.75 -9.87
CA GLU A 74 22.44 5.53 -8.46
C GLU A 74 22.15 4.04 -8.16
N LEU A 75 21.50 3.33 -9.07
CA LEU A 75 21.29 1.89 -8.95
C LEU A 75 22.60 1.09 -8.95
N ILE A 76 23.61 1.52 -9.73
CA ILE A 76 24.87 0.80 -9.92
C ILE A 76 25.97 1.24 -8.93
N ALA A 77 26.04 2.53 -8.63
CA ALA A 77 27.13 3.15 -7.88
C ALA A 77 26.68 3.80 -6.56
N GLY A 78 25.37 3.81 -6.26
CA GLY A 78 24.84 4.30 -5.01
C GLY A 78 25.41 3.52 -3.83
N ARG A 79 25.85 4.24 -2.80
CA ARG A 79 26.43 3.66 -1.58
C ARG A 79 25.43 3.63 -0.42
N GLN A 80 24.15 3.84 -0.73
CA GLN A 80 23.08 3.87 0.26
C GLN A 80 22.87 2.48 0.85
N GLU A 81 22.64 2.45 2.16
CA GLU A 81 22.29 1.22 2.86
C GLU A 81 20.81 0.91 2.64
N ARG A 82 20.52 0.19 1.55
CA ARG A 82 19.14 -0.06 1.12
C ARG A 82 18.52 -1.35 1.69
N HIS A 83 19.23 -2.01 2.60
CA HIS A 83 18.79 -3.21 3.31
C HIS A 83 19.37 -3.17 4.73
N PRO A 84 18.66 -3.70 5.74
CA PRO A 84 19.20 -3.82 7.08
C PRO A 84 20.39 -4.80 7.12
N VAL A 85 21.33 -4.57 8.03
CA VAL A 85 22.45 -5.48 8.31
C VAL A 85 22.06 -6.71 9.13
N GLY A 86 20.83 -6.73 9.69
CA GLY A 86 20.28 -7.83 10.48
C GLY A 86 18.78 -8.01 10.31
N ASP A 87 18.18 -8.90 11.10
CA ASP A 87 16.74 -9.15 11.07
C ASP A 87 15.97 -7.99 11.70
N VAL A 88 15.07 -7.37 10.93
CA VAL A 88 14.14 -6.36 11.45
C VAL A 88 13.37 -6.93 12.65
N PRO A 89 13.40 -6.28 13.83
CA PRO A 89 12.70 -6.77 15.02
C PRO A 89 11.19 -6.72 14.80
N LEU A 90 10.53 -7.88 14.90
CA LEU A 90 9.08 -8.02 14.72
C LEU A 90 8.40 -8.31 16.05
N VAL A 91 7.19 -7.79 16.22
CA VAL A 91 6.25 -8.26 17.25
C VAL A 91 5.33 -9.29 16.61
N ARG A 92 5.36 -10.53 17.10
CA ARG A 92 4.62 -11.66 16.51
C ARG A 92 3.58 -12.20 17.49
N GLY A 93 2.53 -12.79 16.93
CA GLY A 93 1.48 -13.47 17.68
C GLY A 93 0.09 -13.06 17.18
N PRO A 94 -0.97 -13.76 17.61
CA PRO A 94 -2.34 -13.39 17.29
C PRO A 94 -2.65 -11.98 17.79
N LEU A 95 -3.38 -11.21 16.98
CA LEU A 95 -3.83 -9.86 17.36
C LEU A 95 -5.21 -9.96 18.00
N ALA A 96 -5.37 -9.37 19.18
CA ALA A 96 -6.63 -9.37 19.91
C ALA A 96 -7.58 -8.29 19.35
N VAL A 97 -8.86 -8.63 19.26
CA VAL A 97 -9.95 -7.66 19.05
C VAL A 97 -9.98 -6.67 20.21
N GLN A 98 -10.19 -5.40 19.93
CA GLN A 98 -10.40 -4.35 20.92
C GLN A 98 -11.82 -3.83 20.79
N ASP A 99 -12.61 -3.92 21.86
CA ASP A 99 -14.04 -3.60 21.82
C ASP A 99 -14.32 -2.09 21.78
N ALA A 100 -13.31 -1.24 22.02
CA ALA A 100 -13.45 0.21 22.07
C ALA A 100 -12.13 0.93 21.75
N GLY A 101 -12.25 2.21 21.37
CA GLY A 101 -11.14 3.11 21.09
C GLY A 101 -10.51 2.88 19.71
N THR A 102 -9.43 3.61 19.45
CA THR A 102 -8.69 3.59 18.19
C THR A 102 -7.33 2.94 18.39
N HIS A 103 -7.10 1.83 17.70
CA HIS A 103 -5.86 1.05 17.77
C HIS A 103 -5.31 0.78 16.38
N VAL A 104 -4.00 0.90 16.24
CA VAL A 104 -3.30 0.72 14.96
C VAL A 104 -2.22 -0.33 15.13
N THR A 105 -2.20 -1.36 14.29
CA THR A 105 -1.09 -2.32 14.22
C THR A 105 -0.45 -2.26 12.84
N TRP A 106 0.80 -1.80 12.76
CA TRP A 106 1.51 -1.71 11.49
C TRP A 106 2.09 -3.08 11.11
N LEU A 107 1.67 -3.67 10.00
CA LEU A 107 2.10 -5.02 9.59
C LEU A 107 3.24 -5.00 8.55
N GLY A 108 3.69 -3.80 8.19
CA GLY A 108 4.75 -3.53 7.23
C GLY A 108 4.23 -2.82 5.98
N HIS A 109 5.10 -2.01 5.37
CA HIS A 109 4.80 -1.18 4.22
C HIS A 109 3.59 -0.28 4.48
N SER A 110 2.57 -0.34 3.63
CA SER A 110 1.28 0.32 3.81
C SER A 110 0.21 -0.58 4.43
N THR A 111 0.55 -1.82 4.79
CA THR A 111 -0.39 -2.74 5.44
C THR A 111 -0.56 -2.38 6.91
N VAL A 112 -1.78 -1.99 7.27
CA VAL A 112 -2.12 -1.59 8.64
C VAL A 112 -3.45 -2.24 9.04
N LEU A 113 -3.48 -2.85 10.22
CA LEU A 113 -4.73 -3.25 10.87
C LEU A 113 -5.20 -2.10 11.76
N VAL A 114 -6.35 -1.53 11.46
CA VAL A 114 -7.00 -0.47 12.23
C VAL A 114 -8.19 -1.08 12.97
N GLN A 115 -8.27 -0.83 14.28
CA GLN A 115 -9.46 -1.12 15.06
C GLN A 115 -10.04 0.19 15.55
N VAL A 116 -11.31 0.45 15.24
CA VAL A 116 -12.02 1.67 15.64
C VAL A 116 -13.42 1.29 16.11
N ASP A 117 -13.72 1.60 17.37
CA ASP A 117 -15.03 1.35 17.98
C ASP A 117 -15.51 -0.12 17.80
N GLY A 118 -14.59 -1.07 17.97
CA GLY A 118 -14.87 -2.50 17.82
C GLY A 118 -14.80 -3.04 16.38
N SER A 119 -14.80 -2.16 15.37
CA SER A 119 -14.68 -2.54 13.97
C SER A 119 -13.24 -2.76 13.55
N VAL A 120 -12.98 -3.78 12.72
CA VAL A 120 -11.64 -4.17 12.28
C VAL A 120 -11.47 -3.92 10.77
N LEU A 121 -10.58 -3.01 10.42
CA LEU A 121 -10.23 -2.66 9.04
C LEU A 121 -8.79 -3.08 8.73
N LEU A 122 -8.57 -3.61 7.52
CA LEU A 122 -7.25 -3.95 7.01
C LEU A 122 -6.96 -3.13 5.76
N LEU A 123 -5.99 -2.21 5.89
CA LEU A 123 -5.61 -1.30 4.81
C LEU A 123 -4.51 -1.94 3.98
N ASP A 124 -4.62 -1.85 2.65
CA ASP A 124 -3.60 -2.23 1.65
C ASP A 124 -2.84 -3.53 1.97
N PRO A 125 -3.54 -4.68 2.10
CA PRO A 125 -2.93 -5.93 2.56
C PRO A 125 -1.97 -6.55 1.53
N VAL A 126 -0.71 -6.70 1.93
CA VAL A 126 0.33 -7.40 1.15
C VAL A 126 1.06 -8.45 2.00
N TRP A 127 0.66 -9.71 1.85
CA TRP A 127 1.31 -10.87 2.48
C TRP A 127 2.39 -11.51 1.60
N SER A 128 2.40 -11.20 0.31
CA SER A 128 3.36 -11.74 -0.64
C SER A 128 4.81 -11.38 -0.32
N ASP A 129 5.75 -12.26 -0.67
CA ASP A 129 7.19 -12.03 -0.49
C ASP A 129 7.70 -10.91 -1.42
N ARG A 130 7.04 -10.73 -2.58
CA ARG A 130 7.35 -9.70 -3.57
C ARG A 130 6.12 -8.93 -4.03
N CYS A 131 6.25 -7.61 -4.10
CA CYS A 131 5.28 -6.72 -4.76
C CYS A 131 5.53 -6.67 -6.27
N SER A 132 5.05 -7.69 -6.97
CA SER A 132 5.31 -7.88 -8.40
C SER A 132 4.24 -8.77 -9.05
N PRO A 133 4.02 -8.66 -10.38
CA PRO A 133 3.21 -9.64 -11.11
C PRO A 133 3.78 -11.08 -11.03
N SER A 134 5.04 -11.24 -10.63
CA SER A 134 5.73 -12.51 -10.47
C SER A 134 6.35 -12.63 -9.07
N GLN A 135 6.27 -13.82 -8.47
CA GLN A 135 6.97 -14.10 -7.20
C GLN A 135 8.46 -14.46 -7.40
N HIS A 136 8.97 -14.40 -8.63
CA HIS A 136 10.37 -14.72 -8.94
C HIS A 136 11.21 -13.48 -9.24
N VAL A 137 10.58 -12.36 -9.61
CA VAL A 137 11.23 -11.10 -10.02
C VAL A 137 10.51 -9.94 -9.37
N GLY A 138 11.23 -8.85 -9.10
CA GLY A 138 10.68 -7.62 -8.50
C GLY A 138 11.07 -7.45 -7.04
N PRO A 139 10.69 -6.33 -6.40
CA PRO A 139 11.13 -5.99 -5.06
C PRO A 139 10.70 -7.07 -4.07
N ARG A 140 11.66 -7.55 -3.29
CA ARG A 140 11.42 -8.49 -2.19
C ARG A 140 11.33 -7.71 -0.90
N ARG A 141 10.48 -8.16 0.00
CA ARG A 141 10.43 -7.58 1.33
C ARG A 141 11.69 -7.81 2.16
N LEU A 142 11.92 -6.89 3.09
CA LEU A 142 13.06 -6.86 4.01
C LEU A 142 12.84 -7.69 5.28
N HIS A 143 11.59 -8.04 5.59
CA HIS A 143 11.21 -8.86 6.73
C HIS A 143 9.95 -9.67 6.43
N PRO A 144 9.69 -10.82 7.07
CA PRO A 144 8.43 -11.56 6.93
C PRO A 144 7.24 -10.80 7.54
N VAL A 145 5.99 -11.22 7.23
CA VAL A 145 4.81 -10.56 7.79
C VAL A 145 4.78 -10.98 9.25
N PRO A 146 4.61 -10.04 10.19
CA PRO A 146 4.61 -10.37 11.61
C PRO A 146 3.50 -11.35 12.01
N VAL A 147 2.37 -11.37 11.29
CA VAL A 147 1.17 -12.16 11.60
C VAL A 147 0.61 -12.78 10.32
N ALA A 148 0.18 -14.04 10.36
CA ALA A 148 -0.47 -14.69 9.22
C ALA A 148 -1.91 -14.18 9.03
N LEU A 149 -2.44 -14.19 7.81
CA LEU A 149 -3.81 -13.72 7.51
C LEU A 149 -4.87 -14.45 8.36
N GLY A 150 -4.69 -15.76 8.56
CA GLY A 150 -5.58 -16.58 9.40
C GLY A 150 -5.53 -16.24 10.90
N ASP A 151 -4.45 -15.62 11.37
CA ASP A 151 -4.24 -15.26 12.78
C ASP A 151 -4.66 -13.82 13.09
N LEU A 152 -5.13 -13.06 12.09
CA LEU A 152 -5.76 -11.77 12.30
C LEU A 152 -7.13 -11.96 12.98
N PRO A 153 -7.61 -10.95 13.72
CA PRO A 153 -9.02 -10.88 14.12
C PRO A 153 -9.93 -10.92 12.88
N PRO A 154 -11.24 -11.25 13.05
CA PRO A 154 -12.20 -11.12 11.96
C PRO A 154 -12.13 -9.71 11.35
N VAL A 155 -11.76 -9.64 10.07
CA VAL A 155 -11.65 -8.36 9.34
C VAL A 155 -13.02 -8.03 8.76
N ASP A 156 -13.59 -6.91 9.15
CA ASP A 156 -14.89 -6.44 8.64
C ASP A 156 -14.71 -5.82 7.25
N VAL A 157 -13.66 -5.02 7.09
CA VAL A 157 -13.40 -4.24 5.87
C VAL A 157 -11.95 -4.33 5.44
N VAL A 158 -11.72 -4.61 4.16
CA VAL A 158 -10.45 -4.34 3.48
C VAL A 158 -10.60 -3.03 2.72
N VAL A 159 -9.67 -2.10 2.95
CA VAL A 159 -9.63 -0.81 2.25
C VAL A 159 -8.40 -0.79 1.35
N ILE A 160 -8.58 -0.40 0.08
CA ILE A 160 -7.48 -0.30 -0.89
C ILE A 160 -7.27 1.17 -1.29
N SER A 161 -6.04 1.67 -1.28
CA SER A 161 -5.75 3.02 -1.78
C SER A 161 -5.67 3.11 -3.30
N HIS A 162 -5.02 2.16 -3.97
CA HIS A 162 -4.86 2.13 -5.43
C HIS A 162 -4.35 0.75 -5.90
N ASP A 163 -4.16 0.58 -7.20
CA ASP A 163 -3.92 -0.73 -7.81
C ASP A 163 -2.45 -1.14 -7.97
N HIS A 164 -1.46 -0.48 -7.38
CA HIS A 164 -0.07 -0.95 -7.48
C HIS A 164 0.18 -2.26 -6.71
N TYR A 165 1.23 -2.99 -7.07
CA TYR A 165 1.50 -4.34 -6.55
C TYR A 165 1.85 -4.40 -5.07
N ASP A 166 2.33 -3.29 -4.52
CA ASP A 166 2.69 -3.11 -3.11
C ASP A 166 1.53 -2.56 -2.25
N HIS A 167 0.36 -2.32 -2.86
CA HIS A 167 -0.87 -1.89 -2.19
C HIS A 167 -2.05 -2.85 -2.45
N LEU A 168 -2.05 -3.50 -3.61
CA LEU A 168 -3.06 -4.44 -4.05
C LEU A 168 -2.41 -5.76 -4.48
N ASP A 169 -2.29 -6.68 -3.53
CA ASP A 169 -1.73 -8.01 -3.76
C ASP A 169 -2.82 -9.07 -4.04
N MET A 170 -2.74 -9.69 -5.22
CA MET A 170 -3.70 -10.69 -5.67
C MET A 170 -3.81 -11.88 -4.70
N ASP A 171 -2.68 -12.39 -4.19
CA ASP A 171 -2.70 -13.58 -3.34
C ASP A 171 -3.33 -13.27 -1.97
N SER A 172 -3.01 -12.09 -1.41
CA SER A 172 -3.65 -11.58 -0.19
C SER A 172 -5.17 -11.43 -0.36
N VAL A 173 -5.63 -10.82 -1.47
CA VAL A 173 -7.05 -10.68 -1.78
C VAL A 173 -7.73 -12.05 -1.90
N ARG A 174 -7.14 -12.99 -2.66
CA ARG A 174 -7.70 -14.33 -2.86
C ARG A 174 -7.82 -15.09 -1.55
N GLU A 175 -6.79 -15.04 -0.71
CA GLU A 175 -6.79 -15.70 0.59
C GLU A 175 -7.84 -15.07 1.52
N LEU A 176 -7.86 -13.74 1.66
CA LEU A 176 -8.86 -13.00 2.45
C LEU A 176 -10.30 -13.33 2.01
N ALA A 177 -10.58 -13.27 0.71
CA ALA A 177 -11.90 -13.57 0.16
C ALA A 177 -12.34 -15.02 0.42
N SER A 178 -11.38 -15.94 0.52
CA SER A 178 -11.60 -17.35 0.80
C SER A 178 -11.86 -17.61 2.29
N ILE A 179 -11.03 -17.06 3.18
CA ILE A 179 -11.08 -17.34 4.62
C ILE A 179 -12.05 -16.43 5.38
N ARG A 180 -12.39 -15.25 4.83
CA ARG A 180 -13.36 -14.31 5.40
C ARG A 180 -14.44 -13.99 4.38
N ARG A 181 -15.58 -14.69 4.44
CA ARG A 181 -16.65 -14.53 3.44
C ARG A 181 -17.47 -13.25 3.62
N GLU A 182 -17.54 -12.72 4.83
CA GLU A 182 -18.32 -11.53 5.15
C GLU A 182 -17.54 -10.21 4.95
N THR A 183 -16.22 -10.27 4.81
CA THR A 183 -15.38 -9.06 4.64
C THR A 183 -15.80 -8.28 3.40
N ARG A 184 -16.06 -6.99 3.60
CA ARG A 184 -16.28 -5.99 2.55
C ARG A 184 -14.95 -5.51 1.98
N PHE A 185 -14.94 -5.18 0.70
CA PHE A 185 -13.80 -4.54 0.04
C PHE A 185 -14.23 -3.15 -0.42
N VAL A 186 -13.66 -2.11 0.19
CA VAL A 186 -13.94 -0.72 -0.14
C VAL A 186 -12.74 -0.16 -0.89
N VAL A 187 -12.95 0.22 -2.15
CA VAL A 187 -11.86 0.51 -3.09
C VAL A 187 -12.20 1.71 -4.00
N PRO A 188 -11.21 2.34 -4.65
CA PRO A 188 -11.47 3.39 -5.62
C PRO A 188 -12.10 2.83 -6.90
N LEU A 189 -12.79 3.68 -7.66
CA LEU A 189 -13.41 3.33 -8.94
C LEU A 189 -12.45 2.55 -9.87
N GLY A 190 -12.94 1.42 -10.39
CA GLY A 190 -12.22 0.60 -11.36
C GLY A 190 -11.44 -0.55 -10.74
N VAL A 191 -10.98 -0.40 -9.49
CA VAL A 191 -10.21 -1.45 -8.77
C VAL A 191 -11.05 -2.71 -8.55
N GLY A 192 -12.38 -2.58 -8.43
CA GLY A 192 -13.29 -3.72 -8.26
C GLY A 192 -13.21 -4.72 -9.42
N ALA A 193 -12.85 -4.29 -10.63
CA ALA A 193 -12.64 -5.20 -11.76
C ALA A 193 -11.48 -6.18 -11.54
N HIS A 194 -10.45 -5.78 -10.78
CA HIS A 194 -9.38 -6.69 -10.38
C HIS A 194 -9.87 -7.70 -9.35
N LEU A 195 -10.58 -7.23 -8.32
CA LEU A 195 -11.12 -8.07 -7.25
C LEU A 195 -12.09 -9.14 -7.78
N GLU A 196 -13.01 -8.76 -8.67
CA GLU A 196 -13.96 -9.70 -9.31
C GLU A 196 -13.23 -10.78 -10.11
N LYS A 197 -12.21 -10.40 -10.91
CA LYS A 197 -11.38 -11.37 -11.65
C LYS A 197 -10.67 -12.33 -10.70
N TRP A 198 -10.33 -11.89 -9.50
CA TRP A 198 -9.68 -12.72 -8.49
C TRP A 198 -10.65 -13.51 -7.61
N GLY A 199 -11.96 -13.40 -7.84
CA GLY A 199 -12.98 -14.23 -7.20
C GLY A 199 -13.67 -13.58 -6.00
N VAL A 200 -13.51 -12.27 -5.80
CA VAL A 200 -14.34 -11.52 -4.84
C VAL A 200 -15.74 -11.35 -5.46
N ALA A 201 -16.78 -11.68 -4.71
CA ALA A 201 -18.15 -11.53 -5.17
C ALA A 201 -18.50 -10.03 -5.31
N ALA A 202 -19.17 -9.65 -6.39
CA ALA A 202 -19.44 -8.24 -6.73
C ALA A 202 -20.26 -7.52 -5.65
N ASP A 203 -21.14 -8.25 -4.96
CA ASP A 203 -21.94 -7.72 -3.87
C ASP A 203 -21.11 -7.35 -2.64
N ARG A 204 -19.87 -7.85 -2.50
CA ARG A 204 -18.90 -7.55 -1.42
C ARG A 204 -17.99 -6.35 -1.72
N ILE A 205 -18.13 -5.71 -2.88
CA ILE A 205 -17.24 -4.66 -3.35
C ILE A 205 -18.00 -3.33 -3.37
N ASP A 206 -17.46 -2.34 -2.66
CA ASP A 206 -17.92 -0.96 -2.70
C ASP A 206 -16.85 -0.13 -3.44
N GLU A 207 -17.17 0.34 -4.65
CA GLU A 207 -16.27 1.19 -5.45
C GLU A 207 -16.68 2.65 -5.34
N LEU A 208 -15.76 3.50 -4.89
CA LEU A 208 -16.01 4.90 -4.61
C LEU A 208 -15.18 5.82 -5.53
N ASP A 209 -15.80 6.89 -6.00
CA ASP A 209 -15.11 8.05 -6.56
C ASP A 209 -14.64 8.98 -5.42
N TRP A 210 -13.79 9.96 -5.72
CA TRP A 210 -13.44 10.98 -4.74
C TRP A 210 -14.68 11.70 -4.22
N HIS A 211 -14.69 11.90 -2.90
CA HIS A 211 -15.78 12.44 -2.09
C HIS A 211 -17.03 11.57 -1.99
N GLU A 212 -17.07 10.39 -2.63
CA GLU A 212 -18.08 9.38 -2.32
C GLU A 212 -17.75 8.67 -1.00
N GLU A 213 -18.79 8.20 -0.33
CA GLU A 213 -18.70 7.52 0.95
C GLU A 213 -19.58 6.26 1.00
N THR A 214 -19.19 5.32 1.85
CA THR A 214 -19.99 4.16 2.23
C THR A 214 -19.94 3.98 3.74
N SER A 215 -20.85 3.16 4.29
CA SER A 215 -20.84 2.79 5.69
C SER A 215 -20.91 1.28 5.82
N VAL A 216 -19.93 0.71 6.52
CA VAL A 216 -19.83 -0.73 6.77
C VAL A 216 -19.62 -0.95 8.25
N VAL A 217 -20.42 -1.83 8.86
CA VAL A 217 -20.37 -2.15 10.31
C VAL A 217 -20.35 -0.92 11.24
N GLY A 218 -21.02 0.17 10.85
CA GLY A 218 -21.06 1.41 11.65
C GLY A 218 -19.85 2.34 11.45
N VAL A 219 -18.89 1.97 10.60
CA VAL A 219 -17.76 2.82 10.21
C VAL A 219 -18.03 3.47 8.85
N ARG A 220 -17.97 4.80 8.82
CA ARG A 220 -18.04 5.57 7.59
C ARG A 220 -16.67 5.64 6.92
N LEU A 221 -16.64 5.34 5.63
CA LEU A 221 -15.45 5.34 4.79
C LEU A 221 -15.66 6.32 3.66
N VAL A 222 -14.79 7.33 3.56
CA VAL A 222 -14.83 8.33 2.48
C VAL A 222 -13.56 8.22 1.66
N ALA A 223 -13.70 8.03 0.36
CA ALA A 223 -12.59 8.14 -0.56
C ALA A 223 -12.25 9.62 -0.75
N THR A 224 -11.07 10.05 -0.36
CA THR A 224 -10.61 11.43 -0.51
C THR A 224 -9.53 11.55 -1.58
N PRO A 225 -9.33 12.76 -2.15
CA PRO A 225 -8.31 12.97 -3.17
C PRO A 225 -6.92 12.54 -2.74
N ALA A 226 -6.10 12.13 -3.71
CA ALA A 226 -4.68 11.85 -3.55
C ALA A 226 -3.94 12.23 -4.84
N GLN A 227 -2.65 12.54 -4.73
CA GLN A 227 -1.81 12.90 -5.87
C GLN A 227 -0.92 11.72 -6.27
N HIS A 228 -1.44 10.79 -7.07
CA HIS A 228 -0.71 9.58 -7.46
C HIS A 228 -1.10 9.14 -8.88
N PHE A 229 -0.95 7.84 -9.16
CA PHE A 229 -1.33 7.22 -10.42
C PHE A 229 -1.69 5.74 -10.19
N SER A 230 -2.19 5.06 -11.21
CA SER A 230 -2.46 3.61 -11.17
C SER A 230 -1.78 2.88 -12.33
N GLY A 231 -1.61 1.56 -12.21
CA GLY A 231 -1.12 0.72 -13.29
C GLY A 231 -0.54 -0.61 -12.84
N ARG A 232 -1.07 -1.69 -13.43
CA ARG A 232 -0.57 -3.06 -13.23
C ARG A 232 0.15 -3.66 -14.44
N GLY A 233 0.17 -2.96 -15.57
CA GLY A 233 0.74 -3.44 -16.83
C GLY A 233 1.36 -2.31 -17.63
N LEU A 234 1.20 -2.34 -18.96
CA LEU A 234 1.75 -1.30 -19.85
C LEU A 234 0.92 -0.01 -19.88
N SER A 235 -0.34 -0.09 -19.44
CA SER A 235 -1.23 1.07 -19.33
C SER A 235 -1.26 1.57 -17.90
N ARG A 236 -1.36 2.89 -17.76
CA ARG A 236 -1.51 3.59 -16.48
C ARG A 236 -2.87 4.26 -16.40
N ASP A 237 -3.22 4.67 -15.20
CA ASP A 237 -4.33 5.59 -14.90
C ASP A 237 -5.72 5.02 -15.25
N GLY A 238 -5.83 3.69 -15.34
CA GLY A 238 -7.05 2.97 -15.71
C GLY A 238 -7.99 2.65 -14.55
N THR A 239 -7.55 2.92 -13.33
CA THR A 239 -8.32 2.86 -12.08
C THR A 239 -8.02 4.11 -11.25
N LEU A 240 -8.92 4.50 -10.36
CA LEU A 240 -8.71 5.64 -9.47
C LEU A 240 -7.74 5.27 -8.32
N TRP A 241 -7.15 6.28 -7.69
CA TRP A 241 -6.33 6.17 -6.48
C TRP A 241 -6.89 7.13 -5.43
N SER A 242 -6.85 6.77 -4.15
CA SER A 242 -7.48 7.57 -3.08
C SER A 242 -6.69 7.54 -1.79
N SER A 243 -6.79 8.65 -1.04
CA SER A 243 -6.62 8.64 0.40
C SER A 243 -7.96 8.31 1.07
N TRP A 244 -7.97 8.05 2.37
CA TRP A 244 -9.15 7.54 3.07
C TRP A 244 -9.40 8.25 4.39
N VAL A 245 -10.64 8.65 4.60
CA VAL A 245 -11.20 8.97 5.91
C VAL A 245 -11.93 7.74 6.42
N ILE A 246 -11.58 7.33 7.65
CA ILE A 246 -12.20 6.23 8.37
C ILE A 246 -12.78 6.82 9.66
N GLU A 247 -14.08 6.81 9.79
CA GLU A 247 -14.79 7.47 10.89
C GLU A 247 -15.72 6.47 11.57
N GLY A 248 -15.37 6.10 12.80
CA GLY A 248 -16.24 5.37 13.72
C GLY A 248 -17.16 6.31 14.50
N GLU A 249 -17.78 5.78 15.55
CA GLU A 249 -18.63 6.54 16.47
C GLU A 249 -17.81 7.56 17.28
N SER A 250 -16.64 7.14 17.76
CA SER A 250 -15.76 7.95 18.60
C SER A 250 -14.39 8.19 17.98
N GLY A 251 -13.91 7.28 17.12
CA GLY A 251 -12.59 7.36 16.53
C GLY A 251 -12.56 7.85 15.08
N ARG A 252 -11.53 8.61 14.71
CA ARG A 252 -11.26 9.09 13.35
C ARG A 252 -9.83 8.79 12.94
N VAL A 253 -9.67 8.07 11.83
CA VAL A 253 -8.38 7.73 11.23
C VAL A 253 -8.28 8.29 9.83
N PHE A 254 -7.17 8.94 9.52
CA PHE A 254 -6.81 9.31 8.15
C PHE A 254 -5.77 8.32 7.61
N TYR A 255 -5.93 7.85 6.38
CA TYR A 255 -4.92 7.06 5.67
C TYR A 255 -4.56 7.72 4.35
N SER A 256 -3.29 8.05 4.15
CA SER A 256 -2.85 8.79 2.96
C SER A 256 -2.92 7.99 1.66
N GLY A 257 -2.91 6.65 1.74
CA GLY A 257 -2.47 5.85 0.61
C GLY A 257 -1.03 6.20 0.23
N ASP A 258 -0.74 6.10 -1.05
CA ASP A 258 0.47 6.65 -1.67
C ASP A 258 0.13 7.93 -2.42
N THR A 259 0.88 9.00 -2.17
CA THR A 259 0.53 10.31 -2.69
C THR A 259 1.69 11.27 -2.63
N GLY A 260 1.79 12.18 -3.60
CA GLY A 260 2.57 13.41 -3.48
C GLY A 260 1.87 14.42 -2.57
N TYR A 261 2.60 15.46 -2.20
CA TYR A 261 2.03 16.55 -1.42
C TYR A 261 1.10 17.42 -2.28
N PHE A 262 -0.07 17.75 -1.76
CA PHE A 262 -1.03 18.64 -2.42
C PHE A 262 -1.88 19.41 -1.40
N VAL A 263 -2.48 20.50 -1.85
CA VAL A 263 -3.23 21.44 -0.97
C VAL A 263 -4.49 20.84 -0.35
N GLY A 264 -5.02 19.75 -0.94
CA GLY A 264 -6.26 19.14 -0.48
C GLY A 264 -6.15 18.44 0.88
N PHE A 265 -4.95 18.22 1.43
CA PHE A 265 -4.82 17.74 2.81
C PHE A 265 -5.42 18.71 3.82
N ALA A 266 -5.21 20.01 3.66
CA ALA A 266 -5.80 21.02 4.53
C ALA A 266 -7.34 21.03 4.40
N GLU A 267 -7.86 20.86 3.18
CA GLU A 267 -9.31 20.77 2.93
C GLU A 267 -9.93 19.51 3.55
N ILE A 268 -9.21 18.37 3.49
CA ILE A 268 -9.59 17.12 4.17
C ILE A 268 -9.63 17.33 5.68
N GLY A 269 -8.59 17.95 6.26
CA GLY A 269 -8.52 18.26 7.69
C GLY A 269 -9.62 19.22 8.15
N GLU A 270 -9.98 20.19 7.31
CA GLU A 270 -11.10 21.11 7.57
C GLU A 270 -12.45 20.42 7.53
N ARG A 271 -12.67 19.51 6.59
CA ARG A 271 -13.96 18.87 6.39
C ARG A 271 -14.22 17.70 7.34
N TYR A 272 -13.20 16.89 7.62
CA TYR A 272 -13.37 15.59 8.30
C TYR A 272 -12.63 15.49 9.64
N GLY A 273 -11.64 16.37 9.86
CA GLY A 273 -10.85 16.40 11.08
C GLY A 273 -11.53 17.10 12.27
N PRO A 274 -10.86 17.15 13.43
CA PRO A 274 -9.55 16.55 13.69
C PRO A 274 -9.60 15.02 13.70
N PHE A 275 -8.51 14.38 13.28
CA PHE A 275 -8.35 12.91 13.37
C PHE A 275 -7.59 12.55 14.63
N ASP A 276 -7.83 11.36 15.18
CA ASP A 276 -7.02 10.87 16.31
C ASP A 276 -5.63 10.44 15.82
N VAL A 277 -5.60 9.75 14.68
CA VAL A 277 -4.37 9.23 14.09
C VAL A 277 -4.38 9.36 12.56
N SER A 278 -3.24 9.73 11.99
CA SER A 278 -2.97 9.68 10.56
C SER A 278 -1.91 8.63 10.24
N LEU A 279 -2.21 7.77 9.27
CA LEU A 279 -1.32 6.79 8.68
C LEU A 279 -0.77 7.39 7.38
N VAL A 280 0.50 7.81 7.40
CA VAL A 280 1.05 8.65 6.32
C VAL A 280 2.26 7.98 5.68
N GLN A 281 2.25 7.85 4.35
CA GLN A 281 3.40 7.44 3.56
C GLN A 281 4.59 8.37 3.82
N VAL A 282 5.78 7.80 4.05
CA VAL A 282 7.02 8.59 4.20
C VAL A 282 8.20 8.07 3.38
N GLY A 283 8.08 6.91 2.75
CA GLY A 283 9.14 6.31 1.95
C GLY A 283 8.80 6.26 0.45
N ALA A 284 9.76 5.74 -0.32
CA ALA A 284 9.72 5.64 -1.78
C ALA A 284 9.75 6.99 -2.54
N TYR A 285 10.17 8.07 -1.89
CA TYR A 285 10.39 9.35 -2.54
C TYR A 285 11.69 9.38 -3.34
N ASP A 286 11.71 10.24 -4.36
CA ASP A 286 12.91 10.58 -5.11
C ASP A 286 12.72 11.87 -5.92
N ASP A 287 13.80 12.60 -6.17
CA ASP A 287 13.77 13.78 -7.03
C ASP A 287 13.37 13.47 -8.48
N GLY A 288 13.39 12.20 -8.87
CA GLY A 288 12.88 11.73 -10.16
C GLY A 288 11.35 11.82 -10.30
N TRP A 289 10.61 11.77 -9.19
CA TRP A 289 9.14 11.72 -9.18
C TRP A 289 8.52 12.49 -8.00
N PRO A 290 8.89 13.77 -7.81
CA PRO A 290 8.54 14.54 -6.60
C PRO A 290 7.03 14.77 -6.44
N THR A 291 6.25 14.62 -7.52
CA THR A 291 4.81 14.89 -7.51
C THR A 291 3.95 13.71 -7.09
N ILE A 292 4.50 12.50 -6.92
CA ILE A 292 3.66 11.31 -6.64
C ILE A 292 4.02 10.57 -5.34
N HIS A 293 5.13 10.91 -4.70
CA HIS A 293 5.50 10.41 -3.38
C HIS A 293 5.95 11.57 -2.49
N MET A 294 5.40 11.66 -1.29
CA MET A 294 5.84 12.63 -0.29
C MET A 294 7.25 12.30 0.20
N THR A 295 8.06 13.35 0.40
CA THR A 295 9.24 13.24 1.27
C THR A 295 8.79 13.08 2.72
N PRO A 296 9.67 12.68 3.64
CA PRO A 296 9.36 12.61 5.07
C PRO A 296 8.83 13.93 5.63
N GLU A 297 9.36 15.06 5.16
CA GLU A 297 8.93 16.38 5.60
C GLU A 297 7.54 16.74 5.08
N HIS A 298 7.26 16.41 3.81
CA HIS A 298 5.90 16.50 3.27
C HIS A 298 4.93 15.60 4.03
N GLY A 299 5.36 14.41 4.48
CA GLY A 299 4.54 13.53 5.30
C GLY A 299 4.16 14.16 6.65
N VAL A 300 5.09 14.82 7.33
CA VAL A 300 4.78 15.57 8.57
C VAL A 300 3.90 16.78 8.28
N GLU A 301 4.13 17.48 7.17
CA GLU A 301 3.26 18.59 6.74
C GLU A 301 1.82 18.10 6.49
N ALA A 302 1.65 16.97 5.79
CA ALA A 302 0.34 16.38 5.50
C ALA A 302 -0.38 15.96 6.78
N HIS A 303 0.34 15.35 7.74
CA HIS A 303 -0.18 15.01 9.07
C HIS A 303 -0.76 16.24 9.81
N LEU A 304 -0.05 17.37 9.75
CA LEU A 304 -0.50 18.62 10.37
C LEU A 304 -1.70 19.22 9.62
N ASP A 305 -1.68 19.20 8.29
CA ASP A 305 -2.74 19.76 7.45
C ASP A 305 -4.05 18.98 7.59
N VAL A 306 -4.00 17.65 7.73
CA VAL A 306 -5.20 16.86 8.04
C VAL A 306 -5.66 17.02 9.49
N ARG A 307 -4.90 17.72 10.35
CA ARG A 307 -5.23 17.99 11.77
C ARG A 307 -5.35 16.71 12.59
N ALA A 308 -4.45 15.76 12.39
CA ALA A 308 -4.40 14.54 13.18
C ALA A 308 -3.62 14.74 14.50
N GLY A 309 -4.03 14.06 15.57
CA GLY A 309 -3.35 14.12 16.87
C GLY A 309 -2.02 13.37 16.90
N VAL A 310 -1.95 12.22 16.23
CA VAL A 310 -0.76 11.35 16.17
C VAL A 310 -0.48 10.91 14.73
N MET A 311 0.79 10.88 14.33
CA MET A 311 1.23 10.28 13.07
C MET A 311 1.83 8.89 13.32
N VAL A 312 1.42 7.91 12.51
CA VAL A 312 2.15 6.64 12.35
C VAL A 312 2.68 6.60 10.91
N PRO A 313 4.01 6.65 10.71
CA PRO A 313 4.59 6.61 9.38
C PRO A 313 4.50 5.21 8.78
N VAL A 314 4.02 5.12 7.54
CA VAL A 314 3.89 3.89 6.75
C VAL A 314 4.70 3.99 5.44
N HIS A 315 4.65 2.96 4.59
CA HIS A 315 5.32 2.93 3.30
C HIS A 315 6.87 3.00 3.36
N TRP A 316 7.46 2.48 4.45
CA TRP A 316 8.91 2.40 4.64
C TRP A 316 9.29 1.07 5.31
N GLY A 317 10.58 0.75 5.39
CA GLY A 317 11.08 -0.36 6.21
C GLY A 317 10.73 -1.79 5.74
N THR A 318 9.92 -1.94 4.68
CA THR A 318 9.42 -3.26 4.23
C THR A 318 9.82 -3.61 2.81
N PHE A 319 9.70 -2.71 1.83
CA PHE A 319 10.18 -2.94 0.46
C PHE A 319 11.16 -1.84 0.05
N ASN A 320 12.13 -2.21 -0.78
CA ASN A 320 13.07 -1.25 -1.35
C ASN A 320 12.57 -0.76 -2.72
N LEU A 321 11.85 0.37 -2.71
CA LEU A 321 11.16 0.93 -3.88
C LEU A 321 11.78 2.24 -4.40
N ALA A 322 12.73 2.83 -3.69
CA ALA A 322 13.46 4.02 -4.10
C ALA A 322 14.94 3.97 -3.69
N PHE A 323 15.70 5.00 -4.05
CA PHE A 323 17.16 4.99 -3.95
C PHE A 323 17.71 5.38 -2.58
N HIS A 324 16.89 5.94 -1.69
CA HIS A 324 17.29 6.30 -0.32
C HIS A 324 17.63 5.07 0.53
N ALA A 325 18.39 5.26 1.63
CA ALA A 325 18.64 4.19 2.58
C ALA A 325 17.33 3.71 3.24
N TRP A 326 17.27 2.43 3.64
CA TRP A 326 16.01 1.79 4.04
C TRP A 326 15.36 2.43 5.28
N SER A 327 16.17 2.92 6.22
CA SER A 327 15.75 3.59 7.46
C SER A 327 15.74 5.12 7.37
N GLU A 328 16.30 5.72 6.31
CA GLU A 328 16.34 7.19 6.14
C GLU A 328 14.96 7.86 6.26
N PRO A 329 13.86 7.31 5.70
CA PRO A 329 12.55 7.95 5.80
C PRO A 329 12.17 8.30 7.23
N VAL A 330 12.26 7.33 8.15
CA VAL A 330 11.78 7.52 9.51
C VAL A 330 12.71 8.40 10.35
N GLU A 331 14.02 8.38 10.07
CA GLU A 331 14.98 9.30 10.69
C GLU A 331 14.60 10.75 10.38
N ARG A 332 14.27 11.03 9.11
CA ARG A 332 13.86 12.37 8.69
C ARG A 332 12.49 12.77 9.23
N VAL A 333 11.54 11.83 9.32
CA VAL A 333 10.23 12.09 9.97
C VAL A 333 10.44 12.57 11.40
N ILE A 334 11.30 11.90 12.18
CA ILE A 334 11.50 12.26 13.60
C ILE A 334 12.10 13.65 13.73
N VAL A 335 13.13 13.97 12.93
CA VAL A 335 13.75 15.30 12.92
C VAL A 335 12.74 16.40 12.57
N GLU A 336 11.91 16.19 11.54
CA GLU A 336 10.90 17.17 11.16
C GLU A 336 9.77 17.26 12.20
N ALA A 337 9.33 16.13 12.76
CA ALA A 337 8.32 16.10 13.80
C ALA A 337 8.75 16.88 15.04
N GLU A 338 9.99 16.68 15.52
CA GLU A 338 10.57 17.45 16.62
C GLU A 338 10.62 18.95 16.29
N ARG A 339 11.03 19.31 15.07
CA ARG A 339 11.08 20.70 14.60
C ARG A 339 9.70 21.38 14.60
N ARG A 340 8.64 20.61 14.32
CA ARG A 340 7.26 21.10 14.18
C ARG A 340 6.39 20.88 15.41
N GLY A 341 6.88 20.18 16.42
CA GLY A 341 6.10 19.78 17.59
C GLY A 341 4.99 18.78 17.26
N ALA A 342 5.18 17.94 16.24
CA ALA A 342 4.22 16.89 15.86
C ALA A 342 4.44 15.63 16.69
N THR A 343 3.36 14.95 17.07
CA THR A 343 3.43 13.68 17.80
C THR A 343 3.52 12.53 16.82
N VAL A 344 4.62 11.77 16.88
CA VAL A 344 4.85 10.61 16.00
C VAL A 344 5.04 9.36 16.84
N VAL A 345 4.49 8.23 16.40
CA VAL A 345 4.79 6.91 16.96
C VAL A 345 5.30 6.00 15.84
N VAL A 346 6.44 5.38 16.07
CA VAL A 346 7.09 4.48 15.11
C VAL A 346 7.08 3.05 15.67
N PRO A 347 6.00 2.28 15.46
CA PRO A 347 5.93 0.90 15.94
C PRO A 347 6.92 0.00 15.19
N ARG A 348 7.32 -1.11 15.80
CA ARG A 348 7.90 -2.24 15.06
C ARG A 348 6.82 -2.89 14.20
N PRO A 349 7.16 -3.60 13.11
CA PRO A 349 6.17 -4.38 12.40
C PRO A 349 5.54 -5.43 13.32
N GLY A 350 4.20 -5.37 13.43
CA GLY A 350 3.34 -6.19 14.29
C GLY A 350 3.04 -5.56 15.66
N GLU A 351 3.65 -4.41 15.97
CA GLU A 351 3.42 -3.71 17.24
C GLU A 351 2.16 -2.84 17.15
N ARG A 352 1.32 -2.93 18.19
CA ARG A 352 0.10 -2.16 18.31
C ARG A 352 0.39 -0.82 18.99
N VAL A 353 -0.18 0.24 18.44
CA VAL A 353 -0.28 1.58 19.02
C VAL A 353 -1.71 1.77 19.51
N ASP A 354 -1.87 2.00 20.81
CA ASP A 354 -3.11 2.47 21.41
C ASP A 354 -3.08 4.00 21.38
N VAL A 355 -3.99 4.63 20.64
CA VAL A 355 -3.96 6.08 20.41
C VAL A 355 -4.24 6.87 21.70
N ALA A 356 -4.98 6.28 22.66
CA ALA A 356 -5.26 6.91 23.95
C ALA A 356 -4.12 6.72 24.97
N ALA A 357 -3.17 5.82 24.70
CA ALA A 357 -2.09 5.45 25.61
C ALA A 357 -0.76 5.29 24.85
N LEU A 358 -0.28 6.39 24.28
CA LEU A 358 0.95 6.42 23.49
C LEU A 358 2.19 6.03 24.34
N PRO A 359 3.19 5.37 23.74
CA PRO A 359 4.45 5.07 24.42
C PRO A 359 5.23 6.36 24.74
N GLU A 360 6.04 6.31 25.80
CA GLU A 360 6.98 7.39 26.13
C GLU A 360 8.19 7.34 25.18
N GLY A 361 8.25 8.30 24.25
CA GLY A 361 9.38 8.46 23.33
C GLY A 361 9.48 7.39 22.24
N HIS A 362 10.58 7.43 21.49
CA HIS A 362 10.83 6.50 20.39
C HIS A 362 11.81 5.40 20.80
N THR A 363 11.55 4.17 20.37
CA THR A 363 12.44 3.02 20.62
C THR A 363 13.63 2.95 19.67
N TYR A 364 13.59 3.71 18.56
CA TYR A 364 14.62 3.73 17.50
C TYR A 364 15.05 2.33 17.03
N TRP A 365 14.11 1.38 16.98
CA TRP A 365 14.39 -0.03 16.77
C TRP A 365 15.14 -0.32 15.46
N TRP A 366 14.96 0.49 14.42
CA TRP A 366 15.64 0.32 13.13
C TRP A 366 17.15 0.56 13.25
N ARG A 367 17.59 1.43 14.16
CA ARG A 367 19.03 1.69 14.40
C ARG A 367 19.76 0.48 15.00
N SER A 368 19.04 -0.54 15.45
CA SER A 368 19.66 -1.80 15.90
C SER A 368 20.08 -2.72 14.76
N VAL A 369 19.64 -2.42 13.53
CA VAL A 369 19.86 -3.23 12.32
C VAL A 369 20.22 -2.38 11.09
N THR A 370 20.78 -1.19 11.34
CA THR A 370 21.44 -0.30 10.36
C THR A 370 22.92 -0.18 10.75
#